data_AF-A0A2S5GAN4-F1
#
_entry.id   AF-A0A2S5GAN4-F1
#
_cell.length_a   1.000
_cell.length_b   1.000
_cell.length_c   1.000
_cell.angle_alpha   90.00
_cell.angle_beta   90.00
_cell.angle_gamma   90.00
#
_symmetry.space_group_name_H-M   'P 1'
#
loop_
_entity.id
_entity.type
_entity.pdbx_description
1 polymer ?
#
loop_
_entity_poly.entity_id
_entity_poly.type
_entity_poly.pdbx_seq_one_letter_code
_entity_poly.pdbx_strand_id
1 'polypeptide(L)'
;MEGLKKLKKYRVHSENDCSFKLDSLEEAERIYENWKDDYMCEGVRESESYVEIAESEDDFEDYKVIKKVVAVIDHDRHELGTPKEEGFDWDYWAKWLEVVE
;
A
#
# COMPACT_ATOMS: atom_id res chain seq x y z
N MET A 1 -36.88 12.42 6.92
CA MET A 1 -36.27 11.26 6.24
C MET A 1 -34.77 11.39 6.45
N GLU A 2 -34.25 10.76 7.51
CA GLU A 2 -32.80 10.60 7.64
C GLU A 2 -32.36 9.70 6.50
N GLY A 3 -31.70 10.29 5.51
CA GLY A 3 -31.05 9.51 4.46
C GLY A 3 -30.08 8.56 5.13
N LEU A 4 -30.20 7.26 4.85
CA LEU A 4 -29.17 6.29 5.20
C LEU A 4 -27.85 6.85 4.69
N LYS A 5 -27.00 7.36 5.59
CA LYS A 5 -25.58 7.47 5.29
C LYS A 5 -25.15 6.04 4.99
N LYS A 6 -24.91 5.71 3.71
CA LYS A 6 -24.27 4.44 3.38
C LYS A 6 -22.99 4.39 4.20
N LEU A 7 -22.85 3.35 5.02
CA LEU A 7 -21.66 3.16 5.83
C LEU A 7 -20.54 2.77 4.87
N LYS A 8 -19.69 3.74 4.56
CA LYS A 8 -18.47 3.51 3.77
C LYS A 8 -17.67 2.39 4.42
N LYS A 9 -17.25 1.44 3.61
CA LYS A 9 -16.36 0.35 3.99
C LYS A 9 -15.00 0.58 3.38
N TYR A 10 -13.97 0.12 4.08
CA TYR A 10 -12.58 0.25 3.64
C TYR A 10 -11.92 -1.12 3.57
N ARG A 11 -10.99 -1.27 2.63
CA ARG A 11 -10.11 -2.42 2.50
C ARG A 11 -8.72 -1.94 2.11
N VAL A 12 -7.72 -2.63 2.64
CA VAL A 12 -6.34 -2.47 2.19
C VAL A 12 -6.05 -3.59 1.20
N HIS A 13 -5.50 -3.23 0.06
CA HIS A 13 -5.12 -4.16 -1.00
C HIS A 13 -3.61 -4.08 -1.24
N SER A 14 -3.04 -5.21 -1.60
CA SER A 14 -1.70 -5.33 -2.15
C SER A 14 -1.72 -6.25 -3.37
N GLU A 15 -0.56 -6.44 -4.00
CA GLU A 15 -0.42 -7.37 -5.12
C GLU A 15 -0.72 -8.82 -4.75
N ASN A 16 -0.60 -9.19 -3.48
CA ASN A 16 -0.70 -10.57 -3.00
C ASN A 16 -1.91 -10.84 -2.11
N ASP A 17 -2.49 -9.80 -1.47
CA ASP A 17 -3.52 -10.00 -0.45
C ASP A 17 -4.52 -8.83 -0.37
N CYS A 18 -5.63 -9.06 0.32
CA CYS A 18 -6.60 -8.02 0.68
C CYS A 18 -7.07 -8.18 2.13
N SER A 19 -7.15 -7.07 2.84
CA SER A 19 -7.63 -7.07 4.21
C SER A 19 -9.11 -7.45 4.29
N PHE A 20 -9.56 -7.79 5.51
CA PHE A 20 -10.98 -7.82 5.81
C PHE A 20 -11.63 -6.44 5.63
N LYS A 21 -12.96 -6.41 5.54
CA LYS A 21 -13.74 -5.18 5.43
C LYS A 21 -13.69 -4.42 6.74
N LEU A 22 -13.39 -3.14 6.66
CA LEU A 22 -13.24 -2.23 7.79
C LEU A 22 -14.35 -1.17 7.76
N ASP A 23 -14.76 -0.75 8.94
CA ASP A 23 -15.80 0.27 9.14
C ASP A 23 -15.22 1.69 9.30
N SER A 24 -13.91 1.79 9.52
CA SER A 24 -13.21 3.05 9.78
C SER A 24 -12.01 3.21 8.87
N LEU A 25 -11.85 4.44 8.34
CA LEU A 25 -10.66 4.83 7.60
C LEU A 25 -9.40 4.73 8.48
N GLU A 26 -9.51 5.11 9.77
CA GLU A 26 -8.38 5.06 10.71
C GLU A 26 -7.83 3.63 10.86
N GLU A 27 -8.71 2.63 10.91
CA GLU A 27 -8.28 1.23 10.98
C GLU A 27 -7.62 0.79 9.68
N ALA A 28 -8.14 1.23 8.52
CA ALA A 28 -7.55 0.96 7.22
C ALA A 28 -6.17 1.60 7.07
N GLU A 29 -6.00 2.85 7.52
CA GLU A 29 -4.71 3.53 7.51
C GLU A 29 -3.68 2.83 8.40
N ARG A 30 -4.10 2.32 9.57
CA ARG A 30 -3.19 1.55 10.43
C ARG A 30 -2.72 0.25 9.75
N ILE A 31 -3.61 -0.48 9.11
CA ILE A 31 -3.25 -1.71 8.38
C ILE A 31 -2.36 -1.37 7.17
N TYR A 32 -2.70 -0.31 6.44
CA TYR A 32 -1.95 0.19 5.31
C TYR A 32 -0.49 0.52 5.67
N GLU A 33 -0.25 1.24 6.76
CA GLU A 33 1.10 1.56 7.22
C GLU A 33 1.86 0.30 7.69
N ASN A 34 1.19 -0.61 8.41
CA ASN A 34 1.82 -1.87 8.81
C ASN A 34 2.24 -2.71 7.59
N TRP A 35 1.39 -2.83 6.57
CA TRP A 35 1.71 -3.58 5.36
C TRP A 35 2.86 -2.96 4.57
N LYS A 36 2.94 -1.63 4.51
CA LYS A 36 4.09 -0.93 3.91
C LYS A 36 5.40 -1.32 4.57
N ASP A 37 5.44 -1.37 5.89
CA ASP A 37 6.65 -1.71 6.65
C ASP A 37 6.99 -3.19 6.53
N ASP A 38 5.99 -4.08 6.66
CA ASP A 38 6.15 -5.53 6.54
C ASP A 38 6.69 -5.90 5.15
N TYR A 39 6.06 -5.42 4.06
CA TYR A 39 6.53 -5.71 2.71
C TYR A 39 7.91 -5.14 2.42
N MET A 40 8.23 -3.95 2.93
CA MET A 40 9.56 -3.38 2.74
C MET A 40 10.65 -4.22 3.43
N CYS A 41 10.31 -4.92 4.53
CA CYS A 41 11.22 -5.84 5.21
C CYS A 41 11.32 -7.20 4.50
N GLU A 42 10.22 -7.71 3.96
CA GLU A 42 10.17 -8.98 3.21
C GLU A 42 10.73 -8.87 1.79
N GLY A 43 10.86 -7.65 1.28
CA GLY A 43 11.34 -7.33 -0.06
C GLY A 43 10.20 -6.97 -1.00
N VAL A 44 10.37 -5.85 -1.71
CA VAL A 44 9.40 -5.32 -2.68
C VAL A 44 9.95 -5.33 -4.08
N ARG A 45 9.05 -5.47 -5.06
CA ARG A 45 9.38 -5.42 -6.49
C ARG A 45 8.98 -4.08 -7.09
N GLU A 46 9.93 -3.43 -7.78
CA GLU A 46 9.69 -2.18 -8.48
C GLU A 46 8.46 -2.29 -9.40
N SER A 47 7.55 -1.34 -9.31
CA SER A 47 6.33 -1.23 -10.13
C SER A 47 5.34 -2.41 -10.05
N GLU A 48 5.68 -3.49 -9.35
CA GLU A 48 4.79 -4.62 -9.10
C GLU A 48 4.18 -4.55 -7.70
N SER A 49 4.99 -4.20 -6.70
CA SER A 49 4.55 -4.13 -5.31
C SER A 49 3.80 -2.84 -5.02
N TYR A 50 2.63 -2.95 -4.39
CA TYR A 50 1.80 -1.81 -4.03
C TYR A 50 1.04 -2.06 -2.74
N VAL A 51 0.65 -0.97 -2.08
CA VAL A 51 -0.35 -0.99 -1.02
C VAL A 51 -1.33 0.12 -1.29
N GLU A 52 -2.63 -0.17 -1.24
CA GLU A 52 -3.68 0.82 -1.49
C GLU A 52 -4.86 0.66 -0.54
N ILE A 53 -5.55 1.77 -0.26
CA ILE A 53 -6.81 1.79 0.48
C ILE A 53 -7.94 2.02 -0.51
N ALA A 54 -8.84 1.04 -0.59
CA ALA A 54 -10.09 1.12 -1.32
C ALA A 54 -11.24 1.51 -0.38
N GLU A 55 -12.10 2.41 -0.84
CA GLU A 55 -13.34 2.82 -0.21
C GLU A 55 -14.52 2.36 -1.07
N SER A 56 -15.54 1.77 -0.46
CA SER A 56 -16.77 1.34 -1.15
C SER A 56 -18.02 1.65 -0.32
N GLU A 57 -19.13 1.90 -1.01
CA GLU A 57 -20.46 2.07 -0.41
C GLU A 57 -21.40 0.88 -0.66
N ASP A 58 -20.96 -0.12 -1.42
CA ASP A 58 -21.73 -1.26 -1.92
C ASP A 58 -21.01 -2.59 -1.71
N ASP A 59 -20.29 -2.70 -0.58
CA ASP A 59 -19.63 -3.95 -0.17
C ASP A 59 -18.52 -4.44 -1.13
N PHE A 60 -17.93 -3.49 -1.87
CA PHE A 60 -16.89 -3.66 -2.90
C PHE A 60 -17.38 -4.32 -4.19
N GLU A 61 -18.67 -4.16 -4.54
CA GLU A 61 -19.11 -4.35 -5.94
C GLU A 61 -18.48 -3.28 -6.85
N ASP A 62 -18.41 -2.04 -6.35
CA ASP A 62 -17.65 -0.93 -6.91
C ASP A 62 -16.80 -0.28 -5.80
N TYR A 63 -15.62 0.23 -6.15
CA TYR A 63 -14.75 0.86 -5.16
C TYR A 63 -13.88 1.94 -5.76
N LYS A 64 -13.50 2.89 -4.91
CA LYS A 64 -12.58 3.96 -5.22
C LYS A 64 -11.30 3.78 -4.41
N VAL A 65 -10.15 3.80 -5.07
CA VAL A 65 -8.87 3.92 -4.37
C VAL A 65 -8.72 5.35 -3.87
N ILE A 66 -8.52 5.50 -2.57
CA ILE A 66 -8.38 6.81 -1.91
C ILE A 66 -6.94 7.10 -1.47
N LYS A 67 -6.09 6.08 -1.41
CA LYS A 67 -4.67 6.19 -1.08
C LYS A 67 -3.93 5.02 -1.72
N LYS A 68 -2.78 5.28 -2.36
CA LYS A 68 -1.98 4.25 -3.01
C LYS A 68 -0.50 4.58 -2.94
N VAL A 69 0.32 3.58 -2.65
CA VAL A 69 1.76 3.62 -2.87
C VAL A 69 2.19 2.48 -3.77
N VAL A 70 3.20 2.75 -4.58
CA VAL A 70 3.87 1.74 -5.42
C VAL A 70 5.34 1.74 -5.07
N ALA A 71 5.95 0.55 -5.04
CA ALA A 71 7.38 0.40 -4.82
C ALA A 71 8.14 0.91 -6.04
N VAL A 72 9.11 1.80 -5.82
CA VAL A 72 10.00 2.31 -6.86
C VAL A 72 11.45 2.19 -6.42
N ILE A 73 12.38 2.15 -7.38
CA ILE A 73 13.81 2.18 -7.07
C ILE A 73 14.15 3.53 -6.42
N ASP A 74 14.85 3.48 -5.28
CA ASP A 74 15.38 4.65 -4.62
C ASP A 74 16.72 5.04 -5.23
N HIS A 75 16.66 5.76 -6.36
CA HIS A 75 17.84 6.24 -7.06
C HIS A 75 18.70 7.20 -6.22
N ASP A 76 18.12 7.89 -5.23
CA ASP A 76 18.88 8.79 -4.33
C ASP A 76 19.86 8.01 -3.43
N ARG A 77 19.53 6.75 -3.11
CA ARG A 77 20.43 5.86 -2.35
C ARG A 77 21.42 5.09 -3.24
N HIS A 78 21.21 5.07 -4.55
CA HIS A 78 22.08 4.38 -5.50
C HIS A 78 23.51 4.98 -5.54
N GLU A 79 23.68 6.24 -5.14
CA GLU A 79 25.00 6.87 -5.03
C GLU A 79 25.85 6.33 -3.86
N LEU A 80 25.23 5.61 -2.91
CA LEU A 80 25.91 4.97 -1.77
C LEU A 80 26.31 3.51 -2.04
N GLY A 81 25.92 2.96 -3.19
CA GLY A 81 26.09 1.54 -3.54
C GLY A 81 24.77 0.77 -3.49
N THR A 82 24.80 -0.48 -3.96
CA THR A 82 23.66 -1.38 -3.93
C THR A 82 23.53 -2.07 -2.56
N PRO A 83 22.32 -2.47 -2.12
CA PRO A 83 22.17 -3.23 -0.87
C PRO A 83 23.04 -4.49 -0.86
N LYS A 84 23.22 -5.12 -2.01
CA LYS A 84 24.11 -6.27 -2.22
C LYS A 84 25.57 -5.97 -1.89
N GLU A 85 26.07 -4.79 -2.27
CA GLU A 85 27.43 -4.36 -1.93
C GLU A 85 27.59 -4.09 -0.42
N GLU A 86 26.50 -3.75 0.27
CA GLU A 86 26.46 -3.58 1.72
C GLU A 86 26.17 -4.89 2.49
N GLY A 87 26.02 -6.02 1.78
CA GLY A 87 25.84 -7.34 2.37
C GLY A 87 24.39 -7.75 2.64
N PHE A 88 23.42 -7.06 2.04
CA PHE A 88 22.01 -7.46 2.03
C PHE A 88 21.69 -8.38 0.84
N ASP A 89 20.59 -9.12 0.91
CA ASP A 89 20.15 -10.03 -0.16
C ASP A 89 19.45 -9.31 -1.35
N TRP A 90 19.30 -7.99 -1.28
CA TRP A 90 18.53 -7.20 -2.26
C TRP A 90 19.41 -6.56 -3.33
N ASP A 91 18.92 -6.52 -4.57
CA ASP A 91 19.69 -5.96 -5.70
C ASP A 91 19.59 -4.43 -5.82
N TYR A 92 18.56 -3.79 -5.23
CA TYR A 92 18.38 -2.33 -5.25
C TYR A 92 17.70 -1.82 -3.98
N TRP A 93 17.91 -0.53 -3.67
CA TRP A 93 17.15 0.17 -2.65
C TRP A 93 15.77 0.52 -3.19
N ALA A 94 14.73 0.33 -2.38
CA ALA A 94 13.36 0.65 -2.75
C ALA A 94 12.78 1.71 -1.81
N LYS A 95 11.82 2.49 -2.33
CA LYS A 95 10.97 3.40 -1.55
C LYS A 95 9.52 3.33 -2.01
N TRP A 96 8.62 3.71 -1.12
CA TRP A 96 7.22 3.89 -1.45
C TRP A 96 7.00 5.25 -2.10
N LEU A 97 6.40 5.27 -3.28
CA LEU A 97 5.97 6.48 -3.96
C LEU A 97 4.44 6.57 -3.89
N GLU A 98 3.92 7.66 -3.31
CA GLU A 98 2.48 7.93 -3.31
C GLU A 98 1.99 8.23 -4.74
N VAL A 99 0.96 7.51 -5.16
CA VAL A 99 0.32 7.70 -6.47
C VAL A 99 -1.01 8.41 -6.25
N VAL A 100 -1.17 9.58 -6.87
CA VAL A 100 -2.42 10.33 -6.88
C VAL A 100 -3.11 10.06 -8.21
N GLU A 101 -4.23 9.32 -8.18
CA GLU A 101 -5.09 9.07 -9.34
C GLU A 101 -6.27 10.06 -9.42
#